data_AF-E4U8R2-F1
#
_entry.id   AF-E4U8R2-F1
#
_cell.length_a   1.000
_cell.length_b   1.000
_cell.length_c   1.000
_cell.angle_alpha   90.00
_cell.angle_beta   90.00
_cell.angle_gamma   90.00
#
_symmetry.space_group_name_H-M   'P 1'
#
loop_
_entity.id
_entity.type
_entity.pdbx_description
1 polymer ?
#
loop_
_entity_poly.entity_id
_entity_poly.type
_entity_poly.pdbx_seq_one_letter_code
_entity_poly.pdbx_strand_id
1 'polypeptide(L)'
;MSLWTLLVNLLLIAAVVAYVGDVVGRRVGRRHLRLFGLRPRTTALVVAVFTGVVIALLAFAAFFFLASDARKTILEAEKVREERDQLRSEVERLGGHVSDLEARAARALGESERLERELKAKADALKLAEEEIRKLQGEKELLRQAVEETRKQLEEREVELGRVRAEVERIGSEREALEREFDALQQGQILLLDDLEKLRQAEADAIQRAEAAQAKTREAEAAAAQAEARVRAIQKEIAALEKERQQLLGDITTLDAERKALEEQRDALRLANRRLQDQLAAANQQVFDLKQELLRLEQERSSTERGLEVLRRQLSDSLKDTVLSELVWSTGPLQQALDQAVHLAEVQVRVEGFRGVLVPEDLNSEGWRAPGVIQARAEGVTPDGKVLLQLRFVPKELRFRIGQVIALRELPPPRLQPERVRRSLEDLRETAFERLLKAGVLPERVAAAGLSGAVLADFQAQIRDEVGNVVVAVVAADDVWTTEVPRLLYQVLYVP
;
A
#
# COMPACT_ATOMS: atom_id res chain seq x y z
N MET A 1 -113.65 149.08 -138.02
CA MET A 1 -114.62 150.04 -138.61
C MET A 1 -115.37 150.71 -137.47
N SER A 2 -115.54 152.03 -137.47
CA SER A 2 -116.24 152.69 -136.36
C SER A 2 -117.70 152.22 -136.32
N LEU A 3 -118.22 151.97 -135.11
CA LEU A 3 -119.58 151.43 -134.90
C LEU A 3 -120.63 152.28 -135.63
N TRP A 4 -120.36 153.58 -135.74
CA TRP A 4 -121.13 154.55 -136.52
C TRP A 4 -121.20 154.25 -138.02
N THR A 5 -120.11 153.83 -138.70
CA THR A 5 -120.18 153.50 -140.14
C THR A 5 -120.96 152.22 -140.41
N LEU A 6 -120.93 151.24 -139.49
CA LEU A 6 -121.78 150.05 -139.58
C LEU A 6 -123.26 150.39 -139.41
N LEU A 7 -123.58 151.24 -138.43
CA LEU A 7 -124.96 151.61 -138.11
C LEU A 7 -125.60 152.43 -139.24
N VAL A 8 -124.84 153.36 -139.84
CA VAL A 8 -125.28 154.12 -141.00
C VAL A 8 -125.53 153.23 -142.21
N ASN A 9 -124.62 152.29 -142.54
CA ASN A 9 -124.82 151.37 -143.67
C ASN A 9 -126.01 150.42 -143.46
N LEU A 10 -126.21 149.93 -142.23
CA LEU A 10 -127.33 149.04 -141.92
C LEU A 10 -128.68 149.77 -142.09
N LEU A 11 -128.76 151.02 -141.62
CA LEU A 11 -129.95 151.86 -141.79
C LEU A 11 -130.24 152.12 -143.26
N LEU A 12 -129.20 152.38 -144.06
CA LEU A 12 -129.29 152.62 -145.50
C LEU A 12 -129.85 151.38 -146.24
N ILE A 13 -129.33 150.20 -145.93
CA ILE A 13 -129.79 148.94 -146.54
C ILE A 13 -131.24 148.63 -146.13
N ALA A 14 -131.59 148.83 -144.85
CA ALA A 14 -132.95 148.61 -144.37
C ALA A 14 -133.96 149.55 -145.05
N ALA A 15 -133.59 150.82 -145.27
CA ALA A 15 -134.42 151.79 -145.98
C ALA A 15 -134.65 151.39 -147.45
N VAL A 16 -133.60 150.94 -148.15
CA VAL A 16 -133.71 150.45 -149.54
C VAL A 16 -134.60 149.21 -149.63
N VAL A 17 -134.45 148.26 -148.70
CA VAL A 17 -135.25 147.04 -148.64
C VAL A 17 -136.74 147.34 -148.45
N ALA A 18 -137.07 148.20 -147.47
CA ALA A 18 -138.45 148.57 -147.20
C ALA A 18 -139.10 149.25 -148.42
N TYR A 19 -138.34 150.11 -149.11
CA TYR A 19 -138.80 150.77 -150.33
C TYR A 19 -139.09 149.79 -151.46
N VAL A 20 -138.19 148.85 -151.75
CA VAL A 20 -138.38 147.84 -152.80
C VAL A 20 -139.61 146.96 -152.51
N GLY A 21 -139.81 146.57 -151.25
CA GLY A 21 -140.98 145.78 -150.84
C GLY A 21 -142.30 146.48 -151.14
N ASP A 22 -142.41 147.77 -150.81
CA ASP A 22 -143.65 148.54 -151.00
C ASP A 22 -143.96 148.82 -152.49
N VAL A 23 -142.91 149.01 -153.30
CA VAL A 23 -143.05 149.19 -154.76
C VAL A 23 -143.59 147.93 -155.44
N VAL A 24 -143.08 146.74 -155.08
CA VAL A 24 -143.55 145.47 -155.64
C VAL A 24 -145.01 145.22 -155.23
N GLY A 25 -145.36 145.47 -153.97
CA GLY A 25 -146.73 145.32 -153.46
C GLY A 25 -147.75 146.19 -154.21
N ARG A 26 -147.45 147.49 -154.40
CA ARG A 26 -148.33 148.43 -155.12
C ARG A 26 -148.57 148.04 -156.58
N ARG A 27 -147.55 147.51 -157.26
CA ARG A 27 -147.63 147.19 -158.69
C ARG A 27 -148.46 145.94 -158.98
N VAL A 28 -148.45 144.96 -158.07
CA VAL A 28 -149.27 143.75 -158.17
C VAL A 28 -150.74 144.06 -157.86
N GLY A 29 -151.01 144.91 -156.86
CA GLY A 29 -152.37 145.24 -156.43
C GLY A 29 -153.25 145.92 -157.49
N ARG A 30 -152.67 146.73 -158.39
CA ARG A 30 -153.46 147.39 -159.45
C ARG A 30 -153.83 146.45 -160.62
N ARG A 31 -153.03 145.42 -160.91
CA ARG A 31 -153.20 144.62 -162.13
C ARG A 31 -154.26 143.53 -162.05
N HIS A 32 -154.95 143.33 -160.93
CA HIS A 32 -155.91 142.24 -160.75
C HIS A 32 -155.34 140.89 -161.21
N LEU A 33 -154.06 140.65 -160.94
CA LEU A 33 -153.39 139.42 -161.35
C LEU A 33 -154.07 138.25 -160.64
N ARG A 34 -154.62 137.34 -161.44
CA ARG A 34 -155.11 136.05 -160.97
C ARG A 34 -153.97 135.05 -161.15
N LEU A 35 -153.28 134.72 -160.06
CA LEU A 35 -152.30 133.64 -160.05
C LEU A 35 -153.03 132.35 -159.61
N PHE A 36 -153.10 131.34 -160.47
CA PHE A 36 -153.72 130.02 -160.20
C PHE A 36 -155.14 130.06 -159.61
N GLY A 37 -156.05 130.84 -160.20
CA GLY A 37 -157.48 130.81 -159.83
C GLY A 37 -157.84 131.44 -158.48
N LEU A 38 -156.88 132.00 -157.74
CA LEU A 38 -157.14 132.66 -156.46
C LEU A 38 -157.86 134.01 -156.61
N ARG A 39 -158.70 134.33 -155.61
CA ARG A 39 -159.41 135.61 -155.50
C ARG A 39 -158.38 136.76 -155.47
N PRO A 40 -158.58 137.89 -156.18
CA PRO A 40 -157.56 138.93 -156.41
C PRO A 40 -156.88 139.53 -155.17
N ARG A 41 -157.52 139.44 -154.00
CA ARG A 41 -156.97 139.94 -152.73
C ARG A 41 -155.87 139.04 -152.16
N THR A 42 -155.91 137.73 -152.38
CA THR A 42 -154.93 136.78 -151.83
C THR A 42 -153.64 136.71 -152.66
N THR A 43 -153.71 136.94 -153.97
CA THR A 43 -152.51 136.92 -154.82
C THR A 43 -151.50 138.02 -154.46
N ALA A 44 -151.98 139.22 -154.11
CA ALA A 44 -151.11 140.32 -153.70
C ALA A 44 -150.36 140.01 -152.39
N LEU A 45 -151.03 139.31 -151.46
CA LEU A 45 -150.43 138.90 -150.19
C LEU A 45 -149.30 137.89 -150.39
N VAL A 46 -149.50 136.89 -151.25
CA VAL A 46 -148.50 135.85 -151.52
C VAL A 46 -147.22 136.44 -152.11
N VAL A 47 -147.34 137.37 -153.06
CA VAL A 47 -146.16 138.01 -153.66
C VAL A 47 -145.41 138.88 -152.63
N ALA A 48 -146.12 139.59 -151.75
CA ALA A 48 -145.49 140.40 -150.71
C ALA A 48 -144.69 139.53 -149.70
N VAL A 49 -145.26 138.42 -149.24
CA VAL A 49 -144.59 137.49 -148.32
C VAL A 49 -143.36 136.86 -148.98
N PHE A 50 -143.48 136.43 -150.24
CA PHE A 50 -142.36 135.81 -150.96
C PHE A 50 -141.19 136.79 -151.15
N THR A 51 -141.50 138.05 -151.46
CA THR A 51 -140.48 139.10 -151.61
C THR A 51 -139.81 139.40 -150.26
N GLY A 52 -140.57 139.41 -149.15
CA GLY A 52 -140.02 139.57 -147.80
C GLY A 52 -139.03 138.47 -147.40
N VAL A 53 -139.33 137.20 -147.70
CA VAL A 53 -138.44 136.06 -147.40
C VAL A 53 -137.15 136.12 -148.24
N VAL A 54 -137.26 136.44 -149.53
CA VAL A 54 -136.08 136.57 -150.41
C VAL A 54 -135.13 137.65 -149.90
N ILE A 55 -135.67 138.77 -149.42
CA ILE A 55 -134.84 139.86 -148.89
C ILE A 55 -134.17 139.47 -147.55
N ALA A 56 -134.89 138.80 -146.65
CA ALA A 56 -134.32 138.34 -145.38
C ALA A 56 -133.17 137.33 -145.58
N LEU A 57 -133.32 136.41 -146.54
CA LEU A 57 -132.27 135.47 -146.91
C LEU A 57 -131.05 136.16 -147.52
N LEU A 58 -131.25 137.15 -148.39
CA LEU A 58 -130.16 137.96 -148.95
C LEU A 58 -129.41 138.76 -147.88
N ALA A 59 -130.13 139.34 -146.91
CA ALA A 59 -129.53 140.06 -145.79
C ALA A 59 -128.71 139.13 -144.88
N PHE A 60 -129.24 137.95 -144.57
CA PHE A 60 -128.53 136.94 -143.78
C PHE A 60 -127.29 136.41 -144.49
N ALA A 61 -127.40 136.10 -145.79
CA ALA A 61 -126.27 135.66 -146.59
C ALA A 61 -125.17 136.73 -146.66
N ALA A 62 -125.54 138.00 -146.83
CA ALA A 62 -124.58 139.10 -146.79
C ALA A 62 -123.88 139.22 -145.42
N PHE A 63 -124.62 139.12 -144.31
CA PHE A 63 -124.04 139.15 -142.96
C PHE A 63 -123.07 137.98 -142.73
N PHE A 64 -123.44 136.77 -143.16
CA PHE A 64 -122.61 135.57 -142.98
C PHE A 64 -121.27 135.66 -143.74
N PHE A 65 -121.25 136.26 -144.92
CA PHE A 65 -120.02 136.44 -145.70
C PHE A 65 -119.18 137.65 -145.25
N LEU A 66 -119.80 138.74 -144.79
CA LEU A 66 -119.06 139.93 -144.32
C LEU A 66 -118.42 139.74 -142.94
N ALA A 67 -118.91 138.80 -142.13
CA ALA A 67 -118.47 138.57 -140.74
C ALA A 67 -117.41 137.46 -140.60
N SER A 68 -116.43 137.40 -141.50
CA SER A 68 -115.35 136.40 -141.48
C SER A 68 -114.42 136.51 -140.25
N ASP A 69 -114.27 137.70 -139.66
CA ASP A 69 -113.46 137.92 -138.46
C ASP A 69 -114.10 137.33 -137.19
N ALA A 70 -115.43 137.38 -137.05
CA ALA A 70 -116.12 136.86 -135.86
C ALA A 70 -116.01 135.34 -135.70
N ARG A 71 -115.88 134.61 -136.82
CA ARG A 71 -115.72 133.13 -136.80
C ARG A 71 -114.35 132.71 -136.28
N LYS A 72 -113.28 133.45 -136.57
CA LYS A 72 -111.90 133.11 -136.14
C LYS A 72 -111.71 133.30 -134.63
N THR A 73 -112.24 134.38 -134.06
CA THR A 73 -112.06 134.71 -132.64
C THR A 73 -112.72 133.70 -131.69
N ILE A 74 -113.84 133.09 -132.08
CA ILE A 74 -114.51 132.08 -131.25
C ILE A 74 -113.73 130.75 -131.22
N LEU A 75 -113.17 130.32 -132.35
CA LEU A 75 -112.40 129.06 -132.44
C LEU A 75 -111.01 129.15 -131.78
N GLU A 76 -110.37 130.33 -131.80
CA GLU A 76 -109.09 130.54 -131.12
C GLU A 76 -109.23 130.61 -129.59
N ALA A 77 -110.35 131.14 -129.08
CA ALA A 77 -110.59 131.23 -127.63
C ALA A 77 -110.82 129.86 -126.95
N GLU A 78 -111.40 128.88 -127.65
CA GLU A 78 -111.56 127.52 -127.13
C GLU A 78 -110.22 126.77 -127.07
N LYS A 79 -109.40 126.85 -128.13
CA LYS A 79 -108.06 126.22 -128.15
C LYS A 79 -107.13 126.76 -127.06
N VAL A 80 -107.12 128.08 -126.83
CA VAL A 80 -106.27 128.71 -125.81
C VAL A 80 -106.70 128.30 -124.39
N ARG A 81 -107.99 128.08 -124.13
CA ARG A 81 -108.46 127.58 -122.82
C ARG A 81 -108.04 126.13 -122.60
N GLU A 82 -108.18 125.30 -123.61
CA GLU A 82 -107.80 123.88 -123.55
C GLU A 82 -106.28 123.72 -123.37
N GLU A 83 -105.45 124.48 -124.12
CA GLU A 83 -104.00 124.51 -123.91
C GLU A 83 -103.63 124.99 -122.50
N ARG A 84 -104.31 126.02 -121.97
CA ARG A 84 -104.03 126.52 -120.61
C ARG A 84 -104.40 125.51 -119.53
N ASP A 85 -105.51 124.79 -119.68
CA ASP A 85 -105.91 123.73 -118.73
C ASP A 85 -104.98 122.50 -118.85
N GLN A 86 -104.56 122.13 -120.07
CA GLN A 86 -103.54 121.10 -120.29
C GLN A 86 -102.20 121.48 -119.66
N LEU A 87 -101.67 122.69 -119.94
CA LEU A 87 -100.43 123.20 -119.34
C LEU A 87 -100.51 123.28 -117.82
N ARG A 88 -101.66 123.68 -117.26
CA ARG A 88 -101.85 123.72 -115.80
C ARG A 88 -101.85 122.31 -115.20
N SER A 89 -102.53 121.36 -115.84
CA SER A 89 -102.49 119.95 -115.42
C SER A 89 -101.09 119.34 -115.55
N GLU A 90 -100.31 119.78 -116.54
CA GLU A 90 -98.94 119.32 -116.76
C GLU A 90 -97.97 119.91 -115.73
N VAL A 91 -98.13 121.19 -115.35
CA VAL A 91 -97.40 121.82 -114.25
C VAL A 91 -97.74 121.14 -112.91
N GLU A 92 -99.01 120.81 -112.67
CA GLU A 92 -99.43 120.09 -111.46
C GLU A 92 -98.88 118.66 -111.42
N ARG A 93 -98.90 117.95 -112.55
CA ARG A 93 -98.29 116.62 -112.71
C ARG A 93 -96.76 116.67 -112.53
N LEU A 94 -96.08 117.63 -113.16
CA LEU A 94 -94.64 117.82 -113.02
C LEU A 94 -94.27 118.23 -111.60
N GLY A 95 -95.04 119.09 -110.95
CA GLY A 95 -94.87 119.43 -109.53
C GLY A 95 -95.03 118.20 -108.63
N GLY A 96 -96.02 117.35 -108.90
CA GLY A 96 -96.19 116.06 -108.23
C GLY A 96 -95.01 115.10 -108.46
N HIS A 97 -94.48 115.02 -109.69
CA HIS A 97 -93.31 114.21 -110.00
C HIS A 97 -92.03 114.71 -109.33
N VAL A 98 -91.81 116.03 -109.28
CA VAL A 98 -90.67 116.63 -108.58
C VAL A 98 -90.78 116.34 -107.09
N SER A 99 -91.95 116.49 -106.48
CA SER A 99 -92.16 116.17 -105.06
C SER A 99 -91.96 114.67 -104.75
N ASP A 100 -92.43 113.77 -105.62
CA ASP A 100 -92.20 112.33 -105.46
C ASP A 100 -90.72 111.97 -105.65
N LEU A 101 -90.03 112.58 -106.62
CA LEU A 101 -88.59 112.40 -106.82
C LEU A 101 -87.78 112.94 -105.64
N GLU A 102 -88.13 114.09 -105.07
CA GLU A 102 -87.52 114.62 -103.85
C GLU A 102 -87.77 113.69 -102.66
N ALA A 103 -88.98 113.15 -102.51
CA ALA A 103 -89.29 112.18 -101.46
C ALA A 103 -88.54 110.85 -101.64
N ARG A 104 -88.32 110.40 -102.88
CA ARG A 104 -87.50 109.21 -103.18
C ARG A 104 -86.02 109.47 -102.95
N ALA A 105 -85.51 110.65 -103.33
CA ALA A 105 -84.12 111.04 -103.06
C ALA A 105 -83.86 111.16 -101.56
N ALA A 106 -84.79 111.75 -100.79
CA ALA A 106 -84.71 111.82 -99.34
C ALA A 106 -84.75 110.43 -98.68
N ARG A 107 -85.59 109.51 -99.17
CA ARG A 107 -85.61 108.11 -98.70
C ARG A 107 -84.33 107.37 -99.05
N ALA A 108 -83.85 107.49 -100.28
CA ALA A 108 -82.60 106.85 -100.72
C ALA A 108 -81.39 107.37 -99.95
N LEU A 109 -81.33 108.68 -99.66
CA LEU A 109 -80.30 109.26 -98.78
C LEU A 109 -80.42 108.72 -97.35
N GLY A 110 -81.63 108.67 -96.78
CA GLY A 110 -81.84 108.10 -95.45
C GLY A 110 -81.49 106.61 -95.35
N GLU A 111 -81.79 105.83 -96.39
CA GLU A 111 -81.38 104.42 -96.51
C GLU A 111 -79.86 104.29 -96.66
N SER A 112 -79.22 105.13 -97.47
CA SER A 112 -77.76 105.15 -97.63
C SER A 112 -77.07 105.50 -96.30
N GLU A 113 -77.53 106.53 -95.59
CA GLU A 113 -76.99 106.89 -94.28
C GLU A 113 -77.20 105.78 -93.24
N ARG A 114 -78.35 105.10 -93.28
CA ARG A 114 -78.62 103.96 -92.39
C ARG A 114 -77.69 102.79 -92.71
N LEU A 115 -77.54 102.44 -93.99
CA LEU A 115 -76.65 101.39 -94.45
C LEU A 115 -75.19 101.71 -94.14
N GLU A 116 -74.76 102.97 -94.27
CA GLU A 116 -73.41 103.40 -93.86
C GLU A 116 -73.20 103.25 -92.35
N ARG A 117 -74.20 103.63 -91.53
CA ARG A 117 -74.14 103.41 -90.07
C ARG A 117 -74.11 101.93 -89.71
N GLU A 118 -74.93 101.10 -90.36
CA GLU A 118 -74.95 99.65 -90.16
C GLU A 118 -73.63 99.00 -90.61
N LEU A 119 -73.07 99.42 -91.74
CA LEU A 119 -71.80 98.92 -92.26
C LEU A 119 -70.64 99.34 -91.36
N LYS A 120 -70.65 100.57 -90.84
CA LYS A 120 -69.67 101.03 -89.86
C LYS A 120 -69.76 100.26 -88.55
N ALA A 121 -70.97 100.07 -88.00
CA ALA A 121 -71.19 99.28 -86.79
C ALA A 121 -70.75 97.82 -86.97
N LYS A 122 -71.03 97.21 -88.12
CA LYS A 122 -70.54 95.86 -88.45
C LYS A 122 -69.03 95.81 -88.63
N ALA A 123 -68.42 96.81 -89.27
CA ALA A 123 -66.97 96.89 -89.42
C ALA A 123 -66.27 97.03 -88.06
N ASP A 124 -66.81 97.85 -87.16
CA ASP A 124 -66.28 98.01 -85.80
C ASP A 124 -66.47 96.73 -84.97
N ALA A 125 -67.62 96.05 -85.09
CA ALA A 125 -67.84 94.75 -84.47
C ALA A 125 -66.91 93.65 -85.02
N LEU A 126 -66.63 93.66 -86.32
CA LEU A 126 -65.71 92.72 -86.96
C LEU A 126 -64.28 92.94 -86.48
N LYS A 127 -63.84 94.20 -86.33
CA LYS A 127 -62.54 94.54 -85.74
C LYS A 127 -62.41 94.04 -84.30
N LEU A 128 -63.43 94.27 -83.47
CA LEU A 128 -63.45 93.77 -82.09
C LEU A 128 -63.38 92.24 -82.04
N ALA A 129 -64.16 91.56 -82.88
CA ALA A 129 -64.12 90.10 -82.99
C ALA A 129 -62.76 89.58 -83.49
N GLU A 130 -62.12 90.26 -84.44
CA GLU A 130 -60.77 89.93 -84.91
C GLU A 130 -59.71 90.11 -83.80
N GLU A 131 -59.81 91.17 -83.01
CA GLU A 131 -58.94 91.38 -81.84
C GLU A 131 -59.13 90.31 -80.77
N GLU A 132 -60.38 89.91 -80.50
CA GLU A 132 -60.71 88.85 -79.54
C GLU A 132 -60.23 87.48 -80.02
N ILE A 133 -60.42 87.16 -81.31
CA ILE A 133 -59.87 85.95 -81.93
C ILE A 133 -58.34 85.95 -81.83
N ARG A 134 -57.66 87.07 -82.08
CA ARG A 134 -56.20 87.17 -81.92
C ARG A 134 -55.76 86.94 -80.47
N LYS A 135 -56.48 87.49 -79.49
CA LYS A 135 -56.19 87.25 -78.06
C LYS A 135 -56.37 85.77 -77.71
N LEU A 136 -57.50 85.19 -78.08
CA LEU A 136 -57.81 83.77 -77.82
C LEU A 136 -56.83 82.83 -78.53
N GLN A 137 -56.37 83.17 -79.73
CA GLN A 137 -55.31 82.42 -80.42
C GLN A 137 -53.98 82.51 -79.66
N GLY A 138 -53.62 83.70 -79.16
CA GLY A 138 -52.44 83.88 -78.31
C GLY A 138 -52.52 83.07 -77.01
N GLU A 139 -53.66 83.13 -76.31
CA GLU A 139 -53.89 82.36 -75.08
C GLU A 139 -53.87 80.85 -75.34
N LYS A 140 -54.50 80.37 -76.42
CA LYS A 140 -54.47 78.96 -76.81
C LYS A 140 -53.05 78.48 -77.09
N GLU A 141 -52.23 79.31 -77.73
CA GLU A 141 -50.87 78.96 -78.08
C GLU A 141 -49.97 78.95 -76.83
N LEU A 142 -50.14 79.89 -75.91
CA LEU A 142 -49.51 79.86 -74.59
C LEU A 142 -49.93 78.64 -73.78
N LEU A 143 -51.23 78.31 -73.77
CA LEU A 143 -51.75 77.16 -73.06
C LEU A 143 -51.22 75.84 -73.65
N ARG A 144 -51.11 75.75 -74.98
CA ARG A 144 -50.48 74.60 -75.65
C ARG A 144 -49.02 74.46 -75.26
N GLN A 145 -48.26 75.55 -75.21
CA GLN A 145 -46.87 75.52 -74.75
C GLN A 145 -46.78 75.06 -73.29
N ALA A 146 -47.67 75.57 -72.41
CA ALA A 146 -47.73 75.16 -71.01
C ALA A 146 -48.08 73.67 -70.85
N VAL A 147 -49.01 73.14 -71.65
CA VAL A 147 -49.38 71.72 -71.64
C VAL A 147 -48.22 70.84 -72.13
N GLU A 148 -47.53 71.23 -73.19
CA GLU A 148 -46.35 70.51 -73.69
C GLU A 148 -45.20 70.52 -72.67
N GLU A 149 -44.94 71.66 -72.04
CA GLU A 149 -43.94 71.77 -70.97
C GLU A 149 -44.30 70.89 -69.77
N THR A 150 -45.56 70.93 -69.34
CA THR A 150 -46.04 70.09 -68.23
C THR A 150 -45.96 68.61 -68.58
N ARG A 151 -46.24 68.23 -69.83
CA ARG A 151 -46.08 66.85 -70.31
C ARG A 151 -44.63 66.39 -70.25
N LYS A 152 -43.69 67.21 -70.72
CA LYS A 152 -42.25 66.91 -70.63
C LYS A 152 -41.82 66.74 -69.19
N GLN A 153 -42.22 67.65 -68.30
CA GLN A 153 -41.92 67.54 -66.87
C GLN A 153 -42.54 66.27 -66.27
N LEU A 154 -43.75 65.89 -66.67
CA LEU A 154 -44.37 64.64 -66.22
C LEU A 154 -43.58 63.41 -66.70
N GLU A 155 -43.19 63.36 -67.97
CA GLU A 155 -42.38 62.27 -68.52
C GLU A 155 -41.02 62.16 -67.81
N GLU A 156 -40.33 63.29 -67.59
CA GLU A 156 -39.08 63.33 -66.84
C GLU A 156 -39.25 62.79 -65.41
N ARG A 157 -40.32 63.20 -64.72
CA ARG A 157 -40.63 62.74 -63.37
C ARG A 157 -41.04 61.27 -63.32
N GLU A 158 -41.75 60.76 -64.32
CA GLU A 158 -42.08 59.33 -64.42
C GLU A 158 -40.82 58.47 -64.61
N VAL A 159 -39.88 58.94 -65.45
CA VAL A 159 -38.58 58.28 -65.61
C VAL A 159 -37.77 58.32 -64.31
N GLU A 160 -37.75 59.47 -63.62
CA GLU A 160 -37.08 59.61 -62.32
C GLU A 160 -37.70 58.69 -61.25
N LEU A 161 -39.03 58.64 -61.15
CA LEU A 161 -39.75 57.72 -60.27
C LEU A 161 -39.45 56.26 -60.61
N GLY A 162 -39.37 55.91 -61.90
CA GLY A 162 -38.98 54.58 -62.35
C GLY A 162 -37.56 54.21 -61.89
N ARG A 163 -36.60 55.13 -62.03
CA ARG A 163 -35.22 54.94 -61.54
C ARG A 163 -35.16 54.79 -60.02
N VAL A 164 -35.86 55.64 -59.29
CA VAL A 164 -35.89 55.59 -57.82
C VAL A 164 -36.53 54.28 -57.35
N ARG A 165 -37.62 53.82 -57.98
CA ARG A 165 -38.24 52.52 -57.66
C ARG A 165 -37.28 51.36 -57.90
N ALA A 166 -36.62 51.32 -59.06
CA ALA A 166 -35.64 50.29 -59.36
C ALA A 166 -34.48 50.30 -58.35
N GLU A 167 -34.04 51.48 -57.93
CA GLU A 167 -32.99 51.61 -56.91
C GLU A 167 -33.47 51.15 -55.52
N VAL A 168 -34.70 51.48 -55.13
CA VAL A 168 -35.30 50.98 -53.89
C VAL A 168 -35.44 49.46 -53.90
N GLU A 169 -35.85 48.87 -55.01
CA GLU A 169 -35.92 47.41 -55.17
C GLU A 169 -34.52 46.77 -55.09
N ARG A 170 -33.52 47.37 -55.75
CA ARG A 170 -32.12 46.92 -55.68
C ARG A 170 -31.60 46.96 -54.25
N ILE A 171 -31.74 48.10 -53.57
CA ILE A 171 -31.32 48.27 -52.16
C ILE A 171 -32.09 47.31 -51.24
N GLY A 172 -33.39 47.09 -51.51
CA GLY A 172 -34.20 46.10 -50.77
C GLY A 172 -33.63 44.69 -50.90
N SER A 173 -33.31 44.26 -52.12
CA SER A 173 -32.70 42.95 -52.38
C SER A 173 -31.31 42.80 -51.77
N GLU A 174 -30.49 43.85 -51.81
CA GLU A 174 -29.17 43.89 -51.17
C GLU A 174 -29.29 43.81 -49.65
N ARG A 175 -30.26 44.52 -49.06
CA ARG A 175 -30.55 44.45 -47.64
C ARG A 175 -30.99 43.05 -47.22
N GLU A 176 -31.90 42.42 -47.97
CA GLU A 176 -32.33 41.04 -47.66
C GLU A 176 -31.16 40.04 -47.77
N ALA A 177 -30.28 40.21 -48.76
CA ALA A 177 -29.08 39.39 -48.88
C ALA A 177 -28.14 39.60 -47.68
N LEU A 178 -27.90 40.85 -47.28
CA LEU A 178 -27.10 41.18 -46.11
C LEU A 178 -27.70 40.64 -44.80
N GLU A 179 -29.02 40.72 -44.63
CA GLU A 179 -29.70 40.17 -43.45
C GLU A 179 -29.51 38.64 -43.38
N ARG A 180 -29.61 37.93 -44.51
CA ARG A 180 -29.32 36.48 -44.55
C ARG A 180 -27.87 36.15 -44.24
N GLU A 181 -26.92 36.93 -44.76
CA GLU A 181 -25.50 36.77 -44.43
C GLU A 181 -25.23 37.04 -42.95
N PHE A 182 -25.85 38.08 -42.39
CA PHE A 182 -25.73 38.41 -40.97
C PHE A 182 -26.29 37.30 -40.08
N ASP A 183 -27.47 36.77 -40.40
CA ASP A 183 -28.07 35.65 -39.67
C ASP A 183 -27.20 34.39 -39.77
N ALA A 184 -26.66 34.10 -40.94
CA ALA A 184 -25.73 32.98 -41.14
C ALA A 184 -24.43 33.16 -40.33
N LEU A 185 -23.89 34.39 -40.28
CA LEU A 185 -22.72 34.72 -39.47
C LEU A 185 -23.02 34.63 -37.97
N GLN A 186 -24.19 35.07 -37.51
CA GLN A 186 -24.61 34.90 -36.12
C GLN A 186 -24.75 33.43 -35.75
N GLN A 187 -25.37 32.62 -36.60
CA GLN A 187 -25.46 31.16 -36.38
C GLN A 187 -24.07 30.52 -36.36
N GLY A 188 -23.19 30.92 -37.28
CA GLY A 188 -21.79 30.49 -37.30
C GLY A 188 -21.07 30.86 -35.99
N GLN A 189 -21.26 32.09 -35.49
CA GLN A 189 -20.68 32.53 -34.23
C GLN A 189 -21.18 31.70 -33.03
N ILE A 190 -22.48 31.40 -32.98
CA ILE A 190 -23.07 30.55 -31.92
C ILE A 190 -22.46 29.14 -31.96
N LEU A 191 -22.35 28.54 -33.15
CA LEU A 191 -21.71 27.23 -33.32
C LEU A 191 -20.24 27.24 -32.91
N LEU A 192 -19.49 28.29 -33.28
CA LEU A 192 -18.10 28.46 -32.87
C LEU A 192 -17.94 28.60 -31.35
N LEU A 193 -18.87 29.29 -30.69
CA LEU A 193 -18.86 29.40 -29.23
C LEU A 193 -19.15 28.06 -28.55
N ASP A 194 -20.10 27.29 -29.08
CA ASP A 194 -20.41 25.92 -28.60
C ASP A 194 -19.21 24.97 -28.80
N ASP A 195 -18.56 25.03 -29.97
CA ASP A 195 -17.35 24.25 -30.24
C ASP A 195 -16.18 24.65 -29.32
N LEU A 196 -16.02 25.94 -29.04
CA LEU A 196 -15.00 26.43 -28.12
C LEU A 196 -15.28 25.96 -26.68
N GLU A 197 -16.54 25.91 -26.26
CA GLU A 197 -16.93 25.36 -24.96
C GLU A 197 -16.66 23.86 -24.87
N LYS A 198 -17.02 23.08 -25.90
CA LYS A 198 -16.68 21.64 -25.99
C LYS A 198 -15.19 21.40 -25.97
N LEU A 199 -14.39 22.21 -26.68
CA LEU A 199 -12.93 22.09 -26.68
C LEU A 199 -12.35 22.40 -25.30
N ARG A 200 -12.85 23.41 -24.58
CA ARG A 200 -12.42 23.70 -23.21
C ARG A 200 -12.76 22.56 -22.24
N GLN A 201 -13.94 21.95 -22.39
CA GLN A 201 -14.31 20.78 -21.58
C GLN A 201 -13.39 19.59 -21.89
N ALA A 202 -13.12 19.31 -23.17
CA ALA A 202 -12.21 18.26 -23.57
C ALA A 202 -10.76 18.49 -23.09
N GLU A 203 -10.30 19.74 -23.11
CA GLU A 203 -8.99 20.13 -22.56
C GLU A 203 -8.93 19.90 -21.05
N ALA A 204 -9.96 20.31 -20.29
CA ALA A 204 -10.04 20.06 -18.86
C ALA A 204 -10.04 18.56 -18.52
N ASP A 205 -10.80 17.75 -19.26
CA ASP A 205 -10.82 16.30 -19.12
C ASP A 205 -9.45 15.66 -19.44
N ALA A 206 -8.78 16.17 -20.48
CA ALA A 206 -7.45 15.71 -20.86
C ALA A 206 -6.40 16.03 -19.78
N ILE A 207 -6.46 17.22 -19.20
CA ILE A 207 -5.60 17.62 -18.08
C ILE A 207 -5.84 16.71 -16.87
N GLN A 208 -7.09 16.47 -16.48
CA GLN A 208 -7.41 15.56 -15.37
C GLN A 208 -6.90 14.13 -15.62
N ARG A 209 -7.05 13.61 -16.85
CA ARG A 209 -6.51 12.30 -17.22
C ARG A 209 -4.98 12.27 -17.16
N ALA A 210 -4.31 13.34 -17.58
CA ALA A 210 -2.86 13.46 -17.51
C ALA A 210 -2.36 13.53 -16.06
N GLU A 211 -3.02 14.29 -15.20
CA GLU A 211 -2.72 14.35 -13.76
C GLU A 211 -2.93 13.00 -13.08
N ALA A 212 -4.06 12.32 -13.36
CA ALA A 212 -4.33 10.98 -12.84
C ALA A 212 -3.30 9.95 -13.34
N ALA A 213 -2.87 10.05 -14.61
CA ALA A 213 -1.82 9.20 -15.16
C ALA A 213 -0.48 9.48 -14.48
N GLN A 214 -0.11 10.76 -14.27
CA GLN A 214 1.11 11.12 -13.54
C GLN A 214 1.09 10.64 -12.09
N ALA A 215 -0.04 10.73 -11.41
CA ALA A 215 -0.20 10.19 -10.05
C ALA A 215 0.02 8.67 -10.03
N LYS A 216 -0.60 7.93 -10.95
CA LYS A 216 -0.37 6.48 -11.10
C LYS A 216 1.08 6.13 -11.43
N THR A 217 1.73 6.91 -12.28
CA THR A 217 3.16 6.72 -12.59
C THR A 217 4.03 6.94 -11.36
N ARG A 218 3.77 8.00 -10.57
CA ARG A 218 4.50 8.24 -9.32
C ARG A 218 4.28 7.13 -8.29
N GLU A 219 3.05 6.63 -8.17
CA GLU A 219 2.74 5.47 -7.31
C GLU A 219 3.50 4.22 -7.78
N ALA A 220 3.51 3.96 -9.10
CA ALA A 220 4.23 2.84 -9.67
C ALA A 220 5.75 2.97 -9.50
N GLU A 221 6.32 4.16 -9.68
CA GLU A 221 7.74 4.44 -9.44
C GLU A 221 8.11 4.26 -7.95
N ALA A 222 7.26 4.73 -7.03
CA ALA A 222 7.46 4.53 -5.60
C ALA A 222 7.38 3.03 -5.22
N ALA A 223 6.43 2.30 -5.79
CA ALA A 223 6.30 0.86 -5.60
C ALA A 223 7.51 0.10 -6.17
N ALA A 224 8.00 0.49 -7.35
CA ALA A 224 9.20 -0.07 -7.96
C ALA A 224 10.44 0.20 -7.10
N ALA A 225 10.64 1.43 -6.62
CA ALA A 225 11.73 1.77 -5.71
C ALA A 225 11.67 0.97 -4.40
N GLN A 226 10.48 0.76 -3.84
CA GLN A 226 10.30 -0.08 -2.66
C GLN A 226 10.62 -1.55 -2.97
N ALA A 227 10.21 -2.06 -4.12
CA ALA A 227 10.52 -3.42 -4.56
C ALA A 227 12.04 -3.61 -4.75
N GLU A 228 12.72 -2.66 -5.39
CA GLU A 228 14.18 -2.67 -5.54
C GLU A 228 14.89 -2.64 -4.18
N ALA A 229 14.42 -1.83 -3.23
CA ALA A 229 14.97 -1.81 -1.88
C ALA A 229 14.79 -3.16 -1.16
N ARG A 230 13.64 -3.82 -1.32
CA ARG A 230 13.41 -5.17 -0.79
C ARG A 230 14.33 -6.21 -1.44
N VAL A 231 14.50 -6.17 -2.76
CA VAL A 231 15.43 -7.06 -3.48
C VAL A 231 16.85 -6.86 -2.96
N ARG A 232 17.31 -5.62 -2.78
CA ARG A 232 18.64 -5.34 -2.21
C ARG A 232 18.78 -5.82 -0.77
N ALA A 233 17.73 -5.70 0.04
CA ALA A 233 17.72 -6.21 1.43
C ALA A 233 17.84 -7.74 1.46
N ILE A 234 17.02 -8.43 0.66
CA ILE A 234 17.05 -9.89 0.51
C ILE A 234 18.41 -10.35 -0.01
N GLN A 235 19.00 -9.65 -0.99
CA GLN A 235 20.34 -9.98 -1.50
C GLN A 235 21.41 -9.87 -0.41
N LYS A 236 21.35 -8.85 0.45
CA LYS A 236 22.26 -8.73 1.61
C LYS A 236 22.06 -9.86 2.61
N GLU A 237 20.82 -10.23 2.87
CA GLU A 237 20.47 -11.33 3.78
C GLU A 237 20.95 -12.68 3.23
N ILE A 238 20.76 -12.94 1.94
CA ILE A 238 21.30 -14.13 1.25
C ILE A 238 22.83 -14.16 1.38
N ALA A 239 23.53 -13.05 1.10
CA ALA A 239 25.00 -13.01 1.23
C ALA A 239 25.48 -13.24 2.67
N ALA A 240 24.74 -12.72 3.67
CA ALA A 240 25.05 -12.97 5.07
C ALA A 240 24.83 -14.45 5.45
N LEU A 241 23.71 -15.04 5.04
CA LEU A 241 23.39 -16.45 5.26
C LEU A 241 24.37 -17.38 4.53
N GLU A 242 24.82 -17.02 3.32
CA GLU A 242 25.86 -17.77 2.61
C GLU A 242 27.18 -17.77 3.36
N LYS A 243 27.56 -16.62 3.93
CA LYS A 243 28.77 -16.50 4.76
C LYS A 243 28.64 -17.32 6.05
N GLU A 244 27.50 -17.24 6.73
CA GLU A 244 27.21 -18.04 7.93
C GLU A 244 27.25 -19.53 7.61
N ARG A 245 26.62 -19.95 6.50
CA ARG A 245 26.69 -21.33 6.02
C ARG A 245 28.13 -21.78 5.76
N GLN A 246 28.97 -20.94 5.15
CA GLN A 246 30.39 -21.26 4.94
C GLN A 246 31.15 -21.41 6.26
N GLN A 247 30.89 -20.55 7.23
CA GLN A 247 31.47 -20.64 8.57
C GLN A 247 31.05 -21.95 9.25
N LEU A 248 29.75 -22.24 9.29
CA LEU A 248 29.23 -23.48 9.87
C LEU A 248 29.78 -24.74 9.19
N LEU A 249 29.98 -24.73 7.87
CA LEU A 249 30.65 -25.84 7.18
C LEU A 249 32.12 -25.97 7.60
N GLY A 250 32.82 -24.86 7.81
CA GLY A 250 34.17 -24.86 8.40
C GLY A 250 34.18 -25.41 9.82
N ASP A 251 33.22 -25.00 10.65
CA ASP A 251 33.07 -25.49 12.02
C ASP A 251 32.75 -26.99 12.04
N ILE A 252 31.89 -27.48 11.14
CA ILE A 252 31.61 -28.92 11.02
C ILE A 252 32.88 -29.70 10.63
N THR A 253 33.69 -29.19 9.71
CA THR A 253 34.92 -29.89 9.29
C THR A 253 35.97 -29.92 10.40
N THR A 254 36.12 -28.83 11.16
CA THR A 254 37.00 -28.78 12.33
C THR A 254 36.50 -29.70 13.44
N LEU A 255 35.21 -29.68 13.77
CA LEU A 255 34.60 -30.58 14.75
C LEU A 255 34.69 -32.05 14.33
N ASP A 256 34.55 -32.40 13.05
CA ASP A 256 34.73 -33.79 12.59
C ASP A 256 36.19 -34.25 12.73
N ALA A 257 37.16 -33.35 12.49
CA ALA A 257 38.58 -33.62 12.73
C ALA A 257 38.87 -33.81 14.23
N GLU A 258 38.34 -32.93 15.09
CA GLU A 258 38.44 -33.07 16.55
C GLU A 258 37.79 -34.36 17.03
N ARG A 259 36.61 -34.73 16.52
CA ARG A 259 35.94 -35.98 16.87
C ARG A 259 36.79 -37.18 16.51
N LYS A 260 37.39 -37.22 15.32
CA LYS A 260 38.29 -38.30 14.89
C LYS A 260 39.54 -38.38 15.78
N ALA A 261 40.17 -37.26 16.08
CA ALA A 261 41.33 -37.22 16.99
C ALA A 261 40.98 -37.73 18.40
N LEU A 262 39.81 -37.34 18.93
CA LEU A 262 39.31 -37.84 20.21
C LEU A 262 38.94 -39.33 20.17
N GLU A 263 38.39 -39.83 19.07
CA GLU A 263 38.13 -41.26 18.85
C GLU A 263 39.43 -42.07 18.84
N GLU A 264 40.46 -41.60 18.13
CA GLU A 264 41.81 -42.19 18.12
C GLU A 264 42.43 -42.17 19.53
N GLN A 265 42.35 -41.04 20.24
CA GLN A 265 42.83 -40.92 21.60
C GLN A 265 42.09 -41.88 22.55
N ARG A 266 40.77 -41.98 22.43
CA ARG A 266 39.95 -42.91 23.23
C ARG A 266 40.36 -44.35 22.97
N ASP A 267 40.58 -44.74 21.72
CA ASP A 267 40.94 -46.11 21.38
C ASP A 267 42.39 -46.45 21.78
N ALA A 268 43.30 -45.48 21.71
CA ALA A 268 44.65 -45.59 22.28
C ALA A 268 44.60 -45.76 23.81
N LEU A 269 43.78 -44.95 24.51
CA LEU A 269 43.58 -45.07 25.95
C LEU A 269 42.94 -46.40 26.34
N ARG A 270 41.97 -46.90 25.56
CA ARG A 270 41.39 -48.24 25.77
C ARG A 270 42.43 -49.34 25.63
N LEU A 271 43.29 -49.26 24.62
CA LEU A 271 44.37 -50.22 24.43
C LEU A 271 45.39 -50.15 25.58
N ALA A 272 45.76 -48.94 26.00
CA ALA A 272 46.64 -48.73 27.14
C ALA A 272 46.03 -49.29 28.44
N ASN A 273 44.73 -49.06 28.67
CA ASN A 273 44.04 -49.57 29.84
C ASN A 273 43.94 -51.11 29.82
N ARG A 274 43.68 -51.73 28.65
CA ARG A 274 43.78 -53.19 28.51
C ARG A 274 45.18 -53.70 28.84
N ARG A 275 46.24 -53.06 28.32
CA ARG A 275 47.62 -53.43 28.67
C ARG A 275 47.90 -53.30 30.16
N LEU A 276 47.43 -52.24 30.79
CA LEU A 276 47.55 -52.05 32.24
C LEU A 276 46.76 -53.11 33.02
N GLN A 277 45.57 -53.49 32.56
CA GLN A 277 44.80 -54.60 33.14
C GLN A 277 45.53 -55.93 33.01
N ASP A 278 46.11 -56.23 31.85
CA ASP A 278 46.92 -57.43 31.62
C ASP A 278 48.17 -57.44 32.53
N GLN A 279 48.85 -56.29 32.65
CA GLN A 279 49.97 -56.11 33.57
C GLN A 279 49.56 -56.29 35.03
N LEU A 280 48.41 -55.76 35.43
CA LEU A 280 47.89 -55.92 36.78
C LEU A 280 47.50 -57.38 37.05
N ALA A 281 46.90 -58.07 36.10
CA ALA A 281 46.60 -59.50 36.20
C ALA A 281 47.89 -60.32 36.34
N ALA A 282 48.92 -60.04 35.53
CA ALA A 282 50.23 -60.66 35.63
C ALA A 282 50.91 -60.38 36.98
N ALA A 283 50.87 -59.13 37.47
CA ALA A 283 51.41 -58.75 38.77
C ALA A 283 50.65 -59.43 39.92
N ASN A 284 49.32 -59.53 39.83
CA ASN A 284 48.51 -60.26 40.82
C ASN A 284 48.83 -61.76 40.82
N GLN A 285 49.07 -62.35 39.65
CA GLN A 285 49.54 -63.72 39.54
C GLN A 285 50.92 -63.89 40.20
N GLN A 286 51.85 -62.98 39.95
CA GLN A 286 53.15 -62.98 40.64
C GLN A 286 53.01 -62.85 42.16
N VAL A 287 52.13 -61.96 42.64
CA VAL A 287 51.85 -61.83 44.08
C VAL A 287 51.24 -63.11 44.64
N PHE A 288 50.38 -63.79 43.90
CA PHE A 288 49.82 -65.09 44.29
C PHE A 288 50.92 -66.15 44.39
N ASP A 289 51.79 -66.25 43.39
CA ASP A 289 52.90 -67.21 43.36
C ASP A 289 53.90 -66.93 44.51
N LEU A 290 54.28 -65.67 44.72
CA LEU A 290 55.13 -65.25 45.84
C LEU A 290 54.49 -65.53 47.21
N LYS A 291 53.17 -65.40 47.35
CA LYS A 291 52.45 -65.78 48.57
C LYS A 291 52.51 -67.29 48.82
N GLN A 292 52.42 -68.11 47.77
CA GLN A 292 52.57 -69.57 47.89
C GLN A 292 54.00 -69.94 48.31
N GLU A 293 55.01 -69.28 47.75
CA GLU A 293 56.41 -69.46 48.16
C GLU A 293 56.64 -69.04 49.62
N LEU A 294 56.06 -67.91 50.04
CA LEU A 294 56.15 -67.44 51.43
C LEU A 294 55.53 -68.45 52.40
N LEU A 295 54.35 -68.99 52.07
CA LEU A 295 53.68 -70.01 52.88
C LEU A 295 54.53 -71.27 53.03
N ARG A 296 55.22 -71.68 51.96
CA ARG A 296 56.15 -72.82 51.98
C ARG A 296 57.35 -72.55 52.90
N LEU A 297 57.95 -71.36 52.81
CA LEU A 297 59.09 -70.96 53.65
C LEU A 297 58.71 -70.83 55.13
N GLU A 298 57.51 -70.32 55.44
CA GLU A 298 57.00 -70.26 56.82
C GLU A 298 56.79 -71.67 57.41
N GLN A 299 56.29 -72.62 56.62
CA GLN A 299 56.16 -74.01 57.03
C GLN A 299 57.53 -74.64 57.33
N GLU A 300 58.54 -74.41 56.47
CA GLU A 300 59.91 -74.86 56.71
C GLU A 300 60.49 -74.30 58.01
N ARG A 301 60.38 -72.99 58.25
CA ARG A 301 60.85 -72.35 59.49
C ARG A 301 60.19 -72.92 60.75
N SER A 302 58.87 -73.14 60.72
CA SER A 302 58.12 -73.71 61.86
C SER A 302 58.57 -75.13 62.21
N SER A 303 59.07 -75.88 61.23
CA SER A 303 59.56 -77.25 61.43
C SER A 303 60.95 -77.25 62.07
N THR A 304 61.79 -76.26 61.76
CA THR A 304 63.14 -76.12 62.32
C THR A 304 63.10 -75.65 63.79
N GLU A 305 62.23 -74.70 64.12
CA GLU A 305 62.08 -74.20 65.50
C GLU A 305 61.56 -75.31 66.45
N ARG A 306 60.62 -76.15 66.00
CA ARG A 306 60.14 -77.32 66.75
C ARG A 306 61.23 -78.38 67.00
N GLY A 307 62.19 -78.54 66.08
CA GLY A 307 63.32 -79.46 66.24
C GLY A 307 64.30 -79.05 67.34
N LEU A 308 64.56 -77.74 67.49
CA LEU A 308 65.47 -77.20 68.51
C LEU A 308 64.91 -77.30 69.93
N GLU A 309 63.58 -77.18 70.09
CA GLU A 309 62.93 -77.22 71.40
C GLU A 309 62.91 -78.63 72.02
N VAL A 310 62.77 -79.67 71.18
CA VAL A 310 62.80 -81.09 71.62
C VAL A 310 64.20 -81.49 72.12
N LEU A 311 65.27 -81.11 71.40
CA LEU A 311 66.65 -81.40 71.80
C LEU A 311 67.03 -80.74 73.13
N ARG A 312 66.55 -79.51 73.37
CA ARG A 312 66.83 -78.78 74.61
C ARG A 312 66.18 -79.40 75.85
N ARG A 313 64.97 -79.93 75.70
CA ARG A 313 64.24 -80.60 76.79
C ARG A 313 64.95 -81.88 77.24
N GLN A 314 65.44 -82.67 76.29
CA GLN A 314 66.23 -83.88 76.58
C GLN A 314 67.55 -83.58 77.30
N LEU A 315 68.22 -82.48 76.98
CA LEU A 315 69.47 -82.10 77.65
C LEU A 315 69.25 -81.67 79.11
N SER A 316 68.16 -80.93 79.38
CA SER A 316 67.87 -80.45 80.73
C SER A 316 67.43 -81.56 81.69
N ASP A 317 66.76 -82.61 81.19
CA ASP A 317 66.35 -83.77 82.01
C ASP A 317 67.53 -84.67 82.40
N SER A 318 68.60 -84.73 81.59
CA SER A 318 69.79 -85.56 81.89
C SER A 318 70.76 -84.94 82.90
N LEU A 319 70.71 -83.62 83.13
CA LEU A 319 71.64 -82.91 84.03
C LEU A 319 71.08 -82.68 85.43
N LYS A 320 69.80 -82.98 85.64
CA LYS A 320 69.12 -82.76 86.91
C LYS A 320 69.65 -83.72 87.98
N ASP A 321 69.99 -83.18 89.15
CA ASP A 321 70.48 -83.87 90.36
C ASP A 321 71.93 -84.42 90.35
N THR A 322 72.72 -84.10 89.32
CA THR A 322 74.16 -84.45 89.27
C THR A 322 74.98 -83.57 90.21
N VAL A 323 75.83 -84.16 91.06
CA VAL A 323 76.73 -83.43 91.96
C VAL A 323 77.96 -82.96 91.16
N LEU A 324 78.14 -81.65 91.07
CA LEU A 324 79.21 -80.99 90.31
C LEU A 324 80.42 -80.65 91.18
N SER A 325 80.24 -80.40 92.48
CA SER A 325 81.34 -80.22 93.44
C SER A 325 80.94 -80.60 94.88
N GLU A 326 81.89 -81.14 95.65
CA GLU A 326 81.77 -81.38 97.09
C GLU A 326 82.90 -80.67 97.84
N LEU A 327 82.58 -79.82 98.82
CA LEU A 327 83.56 -79.11 99.64
C LEU A 327 83.32 -79.37 101.13
N VAL A 328 84.33 -79.90 101.84
CA VAL A 328 84.30 -80.08 103.30
C VAL A 328 84.64 -78.76 103.98
N TRP A 329 83.67 -78.16 104.67
CA TRP A 329 83.81 -76.93 105.44
C TRP A 329 84.05 -77.27 106.93
N SER A 330 85.27 -77.04 107.42
CA SER A 330 85.67 -77.38 108.80
C SER A 330 85.93 -76.16 109.70
N THR A 331 86.50 -75.07 109.17
CA THR A 331 86.74 -73.79 109.89
C THR A 331 86.95 -72.64 108.89
N GLY A 332 86.19 -71.54 108.95
CA GLY A 332 86.36 -70.33 108.12
C GLY A 332 85.04 -69.64 107.74
N PRO A 333 85.04 -68.43 107.12
CA PRO A 333 83.83 -67.74 106.71
C PRO A 333 83.01 -68.54 105.68
N LEU A 334 81.71 -68.73 105.92
CA LEU A 334 80.82 -69.52 105.05
C LEU A 334 80.79 -69.02 103.60
N GLN A 335 80.82 -67.70 103.40
CA GLN A 335 80.80 -67.07 102.08
C GLN A 335 81.97 -67.56 101.19
N GLN A 336 83.17 -67.66 101.75
CA GLN A 336 84.34 -68.13 101.00
C GLN A 336 84.22 -69.61 100.61
N ALA A 337 83.61 -70.43 101.46
CA ALA A 337 83.35 -71.83 101.16
C ALA A 337 82.30 -71.99 100.05
N LEU A 338 81.24 -71.16 100.06
CA LEU A 338 80.24 -71.12 99.00
C LEU A 338 80.86 -70.69 97.66
N ASP A 339 81.65 -69.62 97.64
CA ASP A 339 82.32 -69.14 96.43
C ASP A 339 83.28 -70.20 95.86
N GLN A 340 84.00 -70.92 96.72
CA GLN A 340 84.86 -72.04 96.30
C GLN A 340 84.04 -73.20 95.71
N ALA A 341 82.92 -73.58 96.33
CA ALA A 341 82.06 -74.64 95.83
C ALA A 341 81.47 -74.28 94.45
N VAL A 342 81.03 -73.04 94.27
CA VAL A 342 80.52 -72.50 93.00
C VAL A 342 81.62 -72.45 91.94
N HIS A 343 82.82 -71.96 92.29
CA HIS A 343 83.95 -71.90 91.35
C HIS A 343 84.36 -73.30 90.87
N LEU A 344 84.44 -74.28 91.78
CA LEU A 344 84.75 -75.67 91.41
C LEU A 344 83.67 -76.25 90.49
N ALA A 345 82.40 -76.00 90.78
CA ALA A 345 81.30 -76.42 89.92
C ALA A 345 81.33 -75.72 88.55
N GLU A 346 81.72 -74.44 88.49
CA GLU A 346 81.86 -73.70 87.23
C GLU A 346 82.99 -74.25 86.36
N VAL A 347 84.13 -74.62 86.96
CA VAL A 347 85.22 -75.28 86.24
C VAL A 347 84.73 -76.59 85.62
N GLN A 348 84.02 -77.42 86.39
CA GLN A 348 83.48 -78.69 85.91
C GLN A 348 82.49 -78.51 84.75
N VAL A 349 81.55 -77.57 84.89
CA VAL A 349 80.53 -77.26 83.87
C VAL A 349 81.15 -76.75 82.57
N ARG A 350 82.25 -75.99 82.63
CA ARG A 350 82.99 -75.57 81.43
C ARG A 350 83.73 -76.73 80.76
N VAL A 351 84.28 -77.66 81.52
CA VAL A 351 84.91 -78.87 80.97
C VAL A 351 83.90 -79.73 80.23
N GLU A 352 82.66 -79.79 80.71
CA GLU A 352 81.54 -80.48 80.05
C GLU A 352 80.95 -79.72 78.85
N GLY A 353 81.49 -78.53 78.52
CA GLY A 353 81.17 -77.77 77.31
C GLY A 353 80.02 -76.77 77.44
N PHE A 354 79.49 -76.54 78.64
CA PHE A 354 78.45 -75.54 78.88
C PHE A 354 79.03 -74.12 79.00
N ARG A 355 78.21 -73.10 78.75
CA ARG A 355 78.66 -71.70 78.72
C ARG A 355 78.98 -71.08 80.10
N GLY A 356 78.75 -71.83 81.17
CA GLY A 356 78.99 -71.40 82.54
C GLY A 356 77.84 -71.78 83.47
N VAL A 357 77.88 -71.24 84.68
CA VAL A 357 76.98 -71.58 85.77
C VAL A 357 76.09 -70.39 86.14
N LEU A 358 74.88 -70.66 86.61
CA LEU A 358 73.97 -69.70 87.23
C LEU A 358 73.54 -70.22 88.60
N VAL A 359 73.90 -69.49 89.67
CA VAL A 359 73.46 -69.78 91.04
C VAL A 359 72.19 -68.96 91.31
N PRO A 360 71.05 -69.57 91.67
CA PRO A 360 69.85 -68.87 92.09
C PRO A 360 70.14 -67.98 93.30
N GLU A 361 69.62 -66.74 93.28
CA GLU A 361 69.87 -65.73 94.33
C GLU A 361 69.27 -66.12 95.70
N ASP A 362 68.31 -67.06 95.74
CA ASP A 362 67.53 -67.41 96.93
C ASP A 362 68.19 -68.46 97.85
N LEU A 363 69.51 -68.41 98.01
CA LEU A 363 70.23 -69.43 98.80
C LEU A 363 69.98 -69.27 100.30
N ASN A 364 69.08 -70.09 100.86
CA ASN A 364 68.79 -70.10 102.29
C ASN A 364 69.92 -70.79 103.11
N SER A 365 70.86 -69.99 103.58
CA SER A 365 72.05 -70.42 104.33
C SER A 365 71.95 -70.17 105.85
N GLU A 366 70.80 -69.67 106.35
CA GLU A 366 70.65 -69.15 107.73
C GLU A 366 70.87 -70.16 108.88
N GLY A 367 70.99 -71.46 108.57
CA GLY A 367 71.23 -72.55 109.53
C GLY A 367 72.63 -73.19 109.48
N TRP A 368 73.51 -72.79 108.57
CA TRP A 368 74.78 -73.50 108.31
C TRP A 368 75.86 -73.00 109.29
N ARG A 369 75.86 -73.51 110.52
CA ARG A 369 76.73 -73.00 111.62
C ARG A 369 77.73 -74.01 112.17
N ALA A 370 77.68 -75.25 111.71
CA ALA A 370 78.55 -76.34 112.15
C ALA A 370 79.48 -76.79 111.01
N PRO A 371 80.61 -77.45 111.29
CA PRO A 371 81.42 -78.08 110.25
C PRO A 371 80.60 -79.13 109.49
N GLY A 372 80.70 -79.18 108.16
CA GLY A 372 79.90 -80.04 107.30
C GLY A 372 80.33 -80.00 105.82
N VAL A 373 79.59 -80.65 104.92
CA VAL A 373 79.90 -80.70 103.48
C VAL A 373 78.91 -79.84 102.70
N ILE A 374 79.42 -78.96 101.84
CA ILE A 374 78.64 -78.20 100.85
C ILE A 374 78.71 -78.95 99.52
N GLN A 375 77.57 -79.36 98.98
CA GLN A 375 77.43 -79.99 97.66
C GLN A 375 76.81 -78.99 96.68
N ALA A 376 77.45 -78.77 95.53
CA ALA A 376 76.84 -78.06 94.40
C ALA A 376 76.28 -79.06 93.40
N ARG A 377 74.99 -78.96 93.08
CA ARG A 377 74.27 -79.87 92.17
C ARG A 377 73.71 -79.12 90.97
N ALA A 378 73.65 -79.77 89.81
CA ALA A 378 72.97 -79.22 88.64
C ALA A 378 71.45 -79.44 88.73
N GLU A 379 70.68 -78.40 88.42
CA GLU A 379 69.21 -78.40 88.43
C GLU A 379 68.61 -78.32 87.01
N GLY A 380 69.33 -77.73 86.05
CA GLY A 380 68.91 -77.64 84.64
C GLY A 380 69.79 -76.73 83.78
N VAL A 381 69.40 -76.48 82.51
CA VAL A 381 70.13 -75.59 81.57
C VAL A 381 69.26 -74.44 81.08
N THR A 382 69.77 -73.21 81.18
CA THR A 382 69.08 -71.98 80.75
C THR A 382 69.02 -71.84 79.21
N PRO A 383 68.13 -70.98 78.65
CA PRO A 383 68.05 -70.73 77.20
C PRO A 383 69.37 -70.32 76.56
N ASP A 384 70.22 -69.67 77.34
CA ASP A 384 71.49 -69.14 76.89
C ASP A 384 72.63 -70.16 77.01
N GLY A 385 72.36 -71.37 77.52
CA GLY A 385 73.32 -72.48 77.63
C GLY A 385 74.13 -72.52 78.93
N LYS A 386 73.63 -71.93 80.03
CA LYS A 386 74.26 -71.98 81.37
C LYS A 386 73.60 -73.04 82.27
N VAL A 387 74.36 -73.73 83.11
CA VAL A 387 73.85 -74.74 84.06
C VAL A 387 73.40 -74.05 85.34
N LEU A 388 72.16 -74.32 85.76
CA LEU A 388 71.57 -73.82 86.99
C LEU A 388 72.04 -74.68 88.18
N LEU A 389 72.61 -74.06 89.21
CA LEU A 389 73.16 -74.76 90.38
C LEU A 389 72.25 -74.72 91.60
N GLN A 390 72.20 -75.81 92.35
CA GLN A 390 71.57 -75.90 93.67
C GLN A 390 72.64 -76.28 94.72
N LEU A 391 72.87 -75.42 95.73
CA LEU A 391 73.83 -75.71 96.82
C LEU A 391 73.10 -76.33 98.02
N ARG A 392 73.59 -77.47 98.53
CA ARG A 392 73.06 -78.19 99.69
C ARG A 392 74.15 -78.35 100.76
N PHE A 393 73.80 -78.17 102.02
CA PHE A 393 74.72 -78.36 103.15
C PHE A 393 74.31 -79.54 104.02
N VAL A 394 75.30 -80.36 104.40
CA VAL A 394 75.12 -81.51 105.29
C VAL A 394 76.07 -81.39 106.49
N PRO A 395 75.55 -81.17 107.73
CA PRO A 395 76.37 -80.99 108.92
C PRO A 395 77.05 -82.30 109.36
N LYS A 396 78.26 -82.22 109.94
CA LYS A 396 79.01 -83.36 110.50
C LYS A 396 78.51 -83.69 111.91
N GLU A 397 77.70 -84.74 112.02
CA GLU A 397 77.12 -85.21 113.28
C GLU A 397 77.43 -86.70 113.50
N LEU A 398 77.80 -87.07 114.73
CA LEU A 398 77.99 -88.46 115.13
C LEU A 398 76.62 -89.14 115.27
N ARG A 399 76.36 -90.17 114.47
CA ARG A 399 75.06 -90.88 114.47
C ARG A 399 75.09 -92.24 115.14
N PHE A 400 76.18 -92.98 115.00
CA PHE A 400 76.35 -94.29 115.64
C PHE A 400 77.74 -94.38 116.27
N ARG A 401 77.82 -94.94 117.48
CA ARG A 401 79.10 -95.18 118.17
C ARG A 401 79.68 -96.54 117.76
N ILE A 402 81.00 -96.69 117.92
CA ILE A 402 81.69 -97.98 117.75
C ILE A 402 80.99 -99.12 118.52
N GLY A 403 80.76 -100.24 117.83
CA GLY A 403 80.07 -101.43 118.35
C GLY A 403 78.55 -101.34 118.38
N GLN A 404 77.94 -100.21 118.03
CA GLN A 404 76.48 -100.08 118.04
C GLN A 404 75.83 -100.86 116.89
N VAL A 405 74.79 -101.63 117.22
CA VAL A 405 73.99 -102.38 116.23
C VAL A 405 73.13 -101.42 115.41
N ILE A 406 73.37 -101.37 114.11
CA ILE A 406 72.59 -100.57 113.15
C ILE A 406 71.35 -101.34 112.72
N ALA A 407 71.50 -102.62 112.39
CA ALA A 407 70.38 -103.50 112.08
C ALA A 407 70.70 -104.92 112.55
N LEU A 408 69.68 -105.70 112.92
CA LEU A 408 69.81 -107.11 113.28
C LEU A 408 68.75 -107.94 112.58
N ARG A 409 69.05 -109.20 112.30
CA ARG A 409 68.08 -110.15 111.75
C ARG A 409 68.42 -111.59 112.15
N GLU A 410 67.41 -112.38 112.41
CA GLU A 410 67.55 -113.83 112.60
C GLU A 410 67.65 -114.50 111.22
N LEU A 411 68.73 -115.23 111.00
CA LEU A 411 68.96 -116.01 109.80
C LEU A 411 68.44 -117.44 110.02
N PRO A 412 67.74 -118.02 109.03
CA PRO A 412 67.40 -119.44 109.05
C PRO A 412 68.68 -120.31 108.99
N PRO A 413 68.60 -121.62 109.27
CA PRO A 413 69.78 -122.47 109.40
C PRO A 413 70.67 -122.43 108.15
N PRO A 414 71.90 -121.88 108.24
CA PRO A 414 72.73 -121.59 107.07
C PRO A 414 73.02 -122.80 106.20
N ARG A 415 73.20 -123.97 106.84
CA ARG A 415 73.49 -125.23 106.16
C ARG A 415 72.36 -125.73 105.27
N LEU A 416 71.10 -125.49 105.67
CA LEU A 416 69.93 -126.03 104.98
C LEU A 416 69.39 -125.09 103.90
N GLN A 417 69.55 -123.77 104.08
CA GLN A 417 68.90 -122.76 103.22
C GLN A 417 69.84 -121.62 102.82
N PRO A 418 70.93 -121.90 102.06
CA PRO A 418 71.95 -120.90 101.73
C PRO A 418 71.41 -119.69 100.93
N GLU A 419 70.46 -119.89 100.01
CA GLU A 419 69.87 -118.78 99.23
C GLU A 419 68.98 -117.87 100.07
N ARG A 420 68.24 -118.41 101.06
CA ARG A 420 67.44 -117.59 101.98
C ARG A 420 68.32 -116.81 102.94
N VAL A 421 69.46 -117.38 103.35
CA VAL A 421 70.46 -116.65 104.13
C VAL A 421 71.05 -115.50 103.33
N ARG A 422 71.45 -115.71 102.07
CA ARG A 422 71.95 -114.63 101.21
C ARG A 422 70.95 -113.49 101.06
N ARG A 423 69.67 -113.79 100.75
CA ARG A 423 68.61 -112.77 100.70
C ARG A 423 68.40 -112.07 102.03
N SER A 424 68.42 -112.80 103.14
CA SER A 424 68.25 -112.19 104.47
C SER A 424 69.42 -111.28 104.87
N LEU A 425 70.64 -111.59 104.41
CA LEU A 425 71.81 -110.72 104.55
C LEU A 425 71.76 -109.50 103.62
N GLU A 426 71.32 -109.66 102.37
CA GLU A 426 71.07 -108.56 101.43
C GLU A 426 69.99 -107.60 101.97
N ASP A 427 68.87 -108.13 102.48
CA ASP A 427 67.84 -107.33 103.14
C ASP A 427 68.38 -106.65 104.41
N LEU A 428 69.21 -107.34 105.20
CA LEU A 428 69.82 -106.78 106.40
C LEU A 428 70.75 -105.61 106.03
N ARG A 429 71.52 -105.75 104.95
CA ARG A 429 72.34 -104.67 104.38
C ARG A 429 71.48 -103.50 103.92
N GLU A 430 70.42 -103.74 103.17
CA GLU A 430 69.50 -102.68 102.72
C GLU A 430 68.84 -101.98 103.90
N THR A 431 68.40 -102.73 104.92
CA THR A 431 67.83 -102.17 106.15
C THR A 431 68.87 -101.31 106.90
N ALA A 432 70.12 -101.76 106.97
CA ALA A 432 71.21 -101.00 107.56
C ALA A 432 71.50 -99.71 106.76
N PHE A 433 71.55 -99.80 105.43
CA PHE A 433 71.79 -98.66 104.54
C PHE A 433 70.64 -97.65 104.60
N GLU A 434 69.38 -98.10 104.57
CA GLU A 434 68.23 -97.23 104.79
C GLU A 434 68.30 -96.53 106.14
N ARG A 435 68.71 -97.24 107.20
CA ARG A 435 68.83 -96.64 108.53
C ARG A 435 69.94 -95.59 108.58
N LEU A 436 71.05 -95.79 107.86
CA LEU A 436 72.11 -94.79 107.71
C LEU A 436 71.63 -93.57 106.92
N LEU A 437 70.91 -93.78 105.82
CA LEU A 437 70.29 -92.70 105.03
C LEU A 437 69.28 -91.90 105.85
N LYS A 438 68.41 -92.58 106.61
CA LYS A 438 67.44 -91.96 107.54
C LYS A 438 68.12 -91.22 108.68
N ALA A 439 69.28 -91.70 109.13
CA ALA A 439 70.11 -90.99 110.10
C ALA A 439 70.85 -89.79 109.50
N GLY A 440 70.70 -89.51 108.20
CA GLY A 440 71.28 -88.34 107.53
C GLY A 440 72.72 -88.55 107.08
N VAL A 441 73.20 -89.79 106.98
CA VAL A 441 74.49 -90.08 106.33
C VAL A 441 74.33 -89.91 104.82
N LEU A 442 75.30 -89.23 104.19
CA LEU A 442 75.30 -88.94 102.75
C LEU A 442 75.12 -90.21 101.90
N PRO A 443 74.22 -90.24 100.89
CA PRO A 443 73.97 -91.43 100.07
C PRO A 443 75.22 -92.02 99.40
N GLU A 444 76.10 -91.15 98.92
CA GLU A 444 77.37 -91.53 98.29
C GLU A 444 78.32 -92.21 99.28
N ARG A 445 78.28 -91.79 100.56
CA ARG A 445 79.09 -92.37 101.64
C ARG A 445 78.51 -93.69 102.13
N VAL A 446 77.18 -93.82 102.19
CA VAL A 446 76.50 -95.10 102.49
C VAL A 446 76.79 -96.13 101.41
N ALA A 447 76.75 -95.75 100.13
CA ALA A 447 77.11 -96.64 99.04
C ALA A 447 78.57 -97.13 99.13
N ALA A 448 79.47 -96.30 99.68
CA ALA A 448 80.88 -96.63 99.91
C ALA A 448 81.16 -97.39 101.22
N ALA A 449 80.16 -97.67 102.06
CA ALA A 449 80.30 -98.15 103.45
C ALA A 449 80.86 -99.58 103.64
N GLY A 450 81.55 -100.13 102.63
CA GLY A 450 82.38 -101.34 102.78
C GLY A 450 81.64 -102.68 102.84
N LEU A 451 80.31 -102.73 102.91
CA LEU A 451 79.51 -103.97 102.82
C LEU A 451 79.37 -104.44 101.36
N SER A 452 80.52 -104.62 100.69
CA SER A 452 80.57 -105.12 99.31
C SER A 452 80.11 -106.58 99.25
N GLY A 453 79.71 -107.04 98.05
CA GLY A 453 79.30 -108.43 97.85
C GLY A 453 80.36 -109.46 98.26
N ALA A 454 81.64 -109.08 98.22
CA ALA A 454 82.74 -109.92 98.71
C ALA A 454 82.67 -110.13 100.22
N VAL A 455 82.46 -109.07 101.01
CA VAL A 455 82.32 -109.16 102.47
C VAL A 455 81.10 -109.99 102.87
N LEU A 456 80.00 -109.88 102.11
CA LEU A 456 78.80 -110.70 102.34
C LEU A 456 79.08 -112.18 102.06
N ALA A 457 79.79 -112.50 100.98
CA ALA A 457 80.16 -113.87 100.63
C ALA A 457 81.13 -114.50 101.64
N ASP A 458 82.12 -113.74 102.11
CA ASP A 458 83.09 -114.18 103.12
C ASP A 458 82.38 -114.49 104.45
N PHE A 459 81.47 -113.60 104.88
CA PHE A 459 80.68 -113.82 106.08
C PHE A 459 79.73 -115.03 105.95
N GLN A 460 79.09 -115.20 104.78
CA GLN A 460 78.25 -116.37 104.50
C GLN A 460 79.04 -117.69 104.55
N ALA A 461 80.31 -117.69 104.14
CA ALA A 461 81.18 -118.86 104.26
C ALA A 461 81.49 -119.19 105.73
N GLN A 462 81.68 -118.17 106.57
CA GLN A 462 82.00 -118.33 107.99
C GLN A 462 80.86 -118.98 108.80
N ILE A 463 79.60 -118.71 108.46
CA ILE A 463 78.42 -119.26 109.17
C ILE A 463 77.87 -120.57 108.56
N ARG A 464 78.52 -121.13 107.53
CA ARG A 464 77.97 -122.24 106.72
C ARG A 464 77.69 -123.52 107.52
N ASP A 465 78.54 -123.83 108.49
CA ASP A 465 78.47 -125.09 109.25
C ASP A 465 77.53 -125.01 110.45
N GLU A 466 76.95 -123.84 110.73
CA GLU A 466 75.98 -123.65 111.81
C GLU A 466 74.66 -124.39 111.50
N VAL A 467 74.24 -125.24 112.45
CA VAL A 467 73.10 -126.16 112.28
C VAL A 467 71.78 -125.51 112.71
N GLY A 468 71.83 -124.48 113.56
CA GLY A 468 70.68 -123.74 114.09
C GLY A 468 70.43 -122.40 113.39
N ASN A 469 69.36 -121.72 113.79
CA ASN A 469 69.17 -120.31 113.41
C ASN A 469 70.32 -119.48 113.99
N VAL A 470 70.69 -118.39 113.32
CA VAL A 470 71.80 -117.52 113.76
C VAL A 470 71.35 -116.07 113.73
N VAL A 471 71.46 -115.34 114.83
CA VAL A 471 71.14 -113.90 114.84
C VAL A 471 72.38 -113.10 114.45
N VAL A 472 72.29 -112.39 113.33
CA VAL A 472 73.36 -111.57 112.76
C VAL A 472 72.99 -110.10 112.80
N ALA A 473 73.94 -109.27 113.20
CA ALA A 473 73.82 -107.83 113.20
C ALA A 473 74.84 -107.18 112.27
N VAL A 474 74.44 -106.05 111.67
CA VAL A 474 75.38 -105.08 111.11
C VAL A 474 75.71 -104.08 112.21
N VAL A 475 76.97 -104.05 112.59
CA VAL A 475 77.51 -103.18 113.64
C VAL A 475 78.42 -102.12 113.05
N ALA A 476 78.43 -100.95 113.69
CA ALA A 476 79.39 -99.90 113.40
C ALA A 476 80.79 -100.34 113.87
N ALA A 477 81.72 -100.52 112.93
CA ALA A 477 83.10 -100.89 113.24
C ALA A 477 83.89 -99.72 113.86
N ASP A 478 83.53 -98.50 113.48
CA ASP A 478 84.07 -97.23 113.96
C ASP A 478 82.89 -96.25 114.22
N ASP A 479 83.17 -95.12 114.85
CA ASP A 479 82.20 -94.03 115.02
C ASP A 479 81.70 -93.52 113.65
N VAL A 480 80.38 -93.56 113.42
CA VAL A 480 79.77 -93.20 112.13
C VAL A 480 79.30 -91.76 112.14
N TRP A 481 79.96 -90.93 111.33
CA TRP A 481 79.60 -89.54 111.08
C TRP A 481 78.79 -89.38 109.79
N THR A 482 77.88 -88.41 109.74
CA THR A 482 77.06 -88.09 108.54
C THR A 482 77.87 -87.78 107.28
N THR A 483 79.09 -87.27 107.44
CA THR A 483 79.98 -86.83 106.35
C THR A 483 81.08 -87.81 105.98
N GLU A 484 81.28 -88.88 106.77
CA GLU A 484 82.36 -89.85 106.58
C GLU A 484 81.82 -91.17 106.03
N VAL A 485 82.71 -91.99 105.44
CA VAL A 485 82.33 -93.34 104.98
C VAL A 485 82.14 -94.24 106.19
N PRO A 486 80.92 -94.75 106.46
CA PRO A 486 80.69 -95.67 107.58
C PRO A 486 81.50 -96.95 107.36
N ARG A 487 82.24 -97.40 108.38
CA ARG A 487 82.79 -98.76 108.37
C ARG A 487 81.84 -99.69 109.11
N LEU A 488 81.34 -100.68 108.40
CA LEU A 488 80.31 -101.60 108.87
C LEU A 488 80.83 -103.03 108.81
N LEU A 489 80.45 -103.85 109.79
CA LEU A 489 80.83 -105.27 109.85
C LEU A 489 79.60 -106.13 110.16
N TYR A 490 79.60 -107.36 109.64
CA TYR A 490 78.66 -108.39 110.08
C TYR A 490 79.20 -109.07 111.34
N GLN A 491 78.34 -109.25 112.34
CA GLN A 491 78.69 -109.93 113.57
C GLN A 491 77.59 -110.91 113.97
N VAL A 492 77.98 -112.14 114.32
CA VAL A 492 77.09 -113.11 114.95
C VAL A 492 76.94 -112.74 116.43
N LEU A 493 75.70 -112.52 116.88
CA LEU A 493 75.43 -112.15 118.28
C LEU A 493 75.26 -113.39 119.16
N TYR A 494 74.46 -114.36 118.73
CA TYR A 494 74.33 -115.67 119.39
C TYR A 494 73.70 -116.71 118.43
N VAL A 495 73.92 -117.99 118.73
CA VAL A 495 73.31 -119.14 118.05
C VAL A 495 72.29 -119.78 119.02
N PRO A 496 70.97 -119.62 118.80
CA PRO A 496 69.91 -120.25 119.60
C PRO A 496 69.90 -121.77 119.61
#